data_AF-Q2VK67-F1
#
_entry.id   AF-Q2VK67-F1
#
_cell.length_a   1.000
_cell.length_b   1.000
_cell.length_c   1.000
_cell.angle_alpha   90.00
_cell.angle_beta   90.00
_cell.angle_gamma   90.00
#
_symmetry.space_group_name_H-M   'P 1'
#
loop_
_entity.id
_entity.type
_entity.pdbx_description
1 polymer ?
#
loop_
_entity_poly.entity_id
_entity_poly.type
_entity_poly.pdbx_seq_one_letter_code
_entity_poly.pdbx_strand_id
1 'polypeptide(L)'
;HIACNNKGNFSENCPKDVREVNMQPHEKLILTLFNELRNTVAGGAIEGLPKAARMAKMTWCEELAHLALYNVKTCQSLPDKCRSTERFAYAGQNNAMFSYSGAESEYTDAEIIKEQIENWFKQRANASPEILASFPEDLPNKNVAKFTVAVAEKNT
;
A
#
# COMPACT_ATOMS: atom_id res chain seq x y z
N HIS A 1 -6.07 -14.03 11.52
CA HIS A 1 -5.73 -12.60 11.63
C HIS A 1 -4.23 -12.44 11.77
N ILE A 2 -3.58 -11.47 11.10
CA ILE A 2 -2.11 -11.32 11.08
C ILE A 2 -1.48 -11.12 12.47
N ALA A 3 -2.21 -10.50 13.39
CA ALA A 3 -1.79 -10.30 14.78
C ALA A 3 -2.14 -11.47 15.74
N CYS A 4 -2.95 -12.44 15.32
CA CYS A 4 -3.39 -13.52 16.22
C CYS A 4 -2.21 -14.47 16.48
N ASN A 5 -1.86 -14.67 17.77
CA ASN A 5 -0.70 -15.45 18.20
C ASN A 5 0.64 -14.98 17.58
N ASN A 6 0.70 -13.75 17.08
CA ASN A 6 1.91 -13.18 16.50
C ASN A 6 2.59 -12.28 17.52
N LYS A 7 3.80 -12.67 17.96
CA LYS A 7 4.59 -11.93 18.95
C LYS A 7 5.39 -10.77 18.35
N GLY A 8 5.34 -10.57 17.03
CA GLY A 8 6.11 -9.53 16.35
C GLY A 8 7.58 -9.86 16.13
N ASN A 9 7.93 -11.15 16.14
CA ASN A 9 9.26 -11.62 15.78
C ASN A 9 9.36 -11.83 14.26
N PHE A 10 10.58 -11.80 13.73
CA PHE A 10 10.83 -12.21 12.36
C PHE A 10 10.51 -13.71 12.17
N SER A 11 9.89 -14.03 11.05
CA SER A 11 9.64 -15.41 10.62
C SER A 11 10.94 -16.13 10.26
N GLU A 12 10.94 -17.46 10.34
CA GLU A 12 12.05 -18.31 9.86
C GLU A 12 12.35 -18.14 8.36
N ASN A 13 11.39 -17.59 7.60
CA ASN A 13 11.57 -17.28 6.18
C ASN A 13 12.42 -16.02 5.94
N CYS A 14 12.68 -15.22 6.97
CA CYS A 14 13.53 -14.05 6.86
C CYS A 14 15.01 -14.44 6.83
N PRO A 15 15.86 -13.69 6.11
CA PRO A 15 17.32 -13.80 6.23
C PRO A 15 17.80 -13.62 7.67
N LYS A 16 18.96 -14.21 8.00
CA LYS A 16 19.51 -14.17 9.38
C LYS A 16 19.92 -12.76 9.83
N ASP A 17 20.28 -11.91 8.88
CA ASP A 17 20.71 -10.53 9.05
C ASP A 17 19.57 -9.51 8.83
N VAL A 18 18.31 -9.98 8.81
CA VAL A 18 17.14 -9.11 8.67
C VAL A 18 17.11 -8.04 9.75
N ARG A 19 16.76 -6.83 9.34
CA ARG A 19 16.53 -5.69 10.23
C ARG A 19 15.22 -5.00 9.90
N GLU A 20 14.58 -4.45 10.93
CA GLU A 20 13.43 -3.57 10.77
C GLU A 20 13.93 -2.16 10.44
N VAL A 21 13.32 -1.52 9.45
CA VAL A 21 13.55 -0.10 9.14
C VAL A 21 12.51 0.72 9.91
N ASN A 22 12.96 1.76 10.61
CA ASN A 22 12.05 2.65 11.31
C ASN A 22 11.26 3.50 10.31
N MET A 23 9.94 3.27 10.24
CA MET A 23 9.05 3.97 9.30
C MET A 23 8.60 5.36 9.77
N GLN A 24 8.72 5.67 11.07
CA GLN A 24 8.23 6.94 11.63
C GLN A 24 8.75 8.20 10.91
N PRO A 25 10.04 8.30 10.52
CA PRO A 25 10.54 9.46 9.78
C PRO A 25 9.91 9.62 8.38
N HIS A 26 9.30 8.56 7.84
CA HIS A 26 8.78 8.51 6.47
C HIS A 26 7.26 8.65 6.39
N GLU A 27 6.53 8.64 7.51
CA GLU A 27 5.06 8.72 7.55
C GLU A 27 4.52 9.94 6.80
N LYS A 28 5.14 11.11 7.02
CA LYS A 28 4.76 12.36 6.35
C LYS A 28 4.99 12.28 4.83
N LEU A 29 6.08 11.64 4.39
CA LEU A 29 6.35 11.42 2.97
C LEU A 29 5.27 10.54 2.36
N ILE A 30 4.97 9.40 2.99
CA ILE A 30 3.97 8.43 2.53
C ILE A 30 2.60 9.11 2.42
N LEU A 31 2.16 9.80 3.47
CA LEU A 31 0.88 10.51 3.47
C LEU A 31 0.82 11.61 2.40
N THR A 32 1.92 12.35 2.20
CA THR A 32 1.97 13.39 1.17
C THR A 32 1.78 12.77 -0.21
N LEU A 33 2.55 11.73 -0.54
CA LEU A 33 2.47 11.04 -1.84
C LEU A 33 1.08 10.47 -2.10
N PHE A 34 0.49 9.73 -1.15
CA PHE A 34 -0.87 9.20 -1.32
C PHE A 34 -1.90 10.30 -1.52
N ASN A 35 -1.85 11.36 -0.72
CA ASN A 35 -2.82 12.44 -0.80
C ASN A 35 -2.71 13.29 -2.07
N GLU A 36 -1.48 13.52 -2.57
CA GLU A 36 -1.26 14.19 -3.85
C GLU A 36 -1.82 13.37 -5.01
N LEU A 37 -1.49 12.07 -5.07
CA LEU A 37 -1.98 11.16 -6.10
C LEU A 37 -3.51 11.03 -6.09
N ARG A 38 -4.10 10.91 -4.90
CA ARG A 38 -5.56 10.90 -4.70
C ARG A 38 -6.19 12.21 -5.17
N ASN A 39 -5.60 13.35 -4.84
CA ASN A 39 -6.09 14.66 -5.29
C ASN A 39 -6.02 14.80 -6.82
N THR A 40 -4.98 14.29 -7.47
CA THR A 40 -4.87 14.26 -8.94
C THR A 40 -6.02 13.45 -9.58
N VAL A 41 -6.31 12.26 -9.05
CA VAL A 41 -7.43 11.43 -9.53
C VAL A 41 -8.76 12.13 -9.27
N ALA A 42 -8.96 12.63 -8.05
CA ALA A 42 -10.19 13.33 -7.66
C ALA A 42 -10.44 14.62 -8.45
N GLY A 43 -9.38 15.28 -8.92
CA GLY A 43 -9.47 16.45 -9.79
C GLY A 43 -9.88 16.12 -11.24
N GLY A 44 -9.86 14.86 -11.64
CA GLY A 44 -10.09 14.45 -13.04
C GLY A 44 -8.89 14.69 -13.95
N ALA A 45 -7.67 14.78 -13.39
CA ALA A 45 -6.46 15.01 -14.17
C ALA A 45 -5.90 13.74 -14.83
N ILE A 46 -6.45 12.57 -14.53
CA ILE A 46 -6.09 11.31 -15.18
C ILE A 46 -7.08 11.06 -16.32
N GLU A 47 -6.59 11.19 -17.55
CA GLU A 47 -7.37 10.92 -18.76
C GLU A 47 -7.98 9.51 -18.71
N GLY A 48 -9.25 9.40 -19.14
CA GLY A 48 -9.98 8.14 -19.16
C GLY A 48 -10.56 7.70 -17.80
N LEU A 49 -10.28 8.40 -16.69
CA LEU A 49 -10.88 8.11 -15.39
C LEU A 49 -11.90 9.18 -14.98
N PRO A 50 -13.00 8.80 -14.30
CA PRO A 50 -13.99 9.75 -13.83
C PRO A 50 -13.44 10.61 -12.68
N LYS A 51 -13.97 11.83 -12.58
CA LYS A 51 -13.74 12.69 -11.41
C LYS A 51 -14.38 12.05 -10.17
N ALA A 52 -13.66 12.05 -9.06
CA ALA A 52 -14.20 11.58 -7.78
C ALA A 52 -15.20 12.58 -7.19
N ALA A 53 -16.30 12.07 -6.63
CA ALA A 53 -17.28 12.93 -5.97
C ALA A 53 -16.85 13.26 -4.54
N ARG A 54 -16.24 12.29 -3.84
CA ARG A 54 -15.86 12.41 -2.42
C ARG A 54 -14.61 11.58 -2.11
N MET A 55 -13.44 12.11 -2.47
CA MET A 55 -12.16 11.50 -2.08
C MET A 55 -11.54 12.26 -0.90
N ALA A 56 -11.66 11.69 0.30
CA ALA A 56 -11.11 12.29 1.50
C ALA A 56 -9.57 12.20 1.54
N LYS A 57 -8.96 13.17 2.25
CA LYS A 57 -7.54 13.15 2.59
C LYS A 57 -7.30 12.03 3.61
N MET A 58 -6.31 11.19 3.34
CA MET A 58 -5.88 10.14 4.23
C MET A 58 -5.06 10.68 5.41
N THR A 59 -5.24 10.06 6.56
CA THR A 59 -4.45 10.26 7.78
C THR A 59 -3.69 8.99 8.17
N TRP A 60 -2.63 9.14 8.97
CA TRP A 60 -1.86 8.00 9.45
C TRP A 60 -2.62 7.28 10.56
N CYS A 61 -2.55 5.96 10.58
CA CYS A 61 -3.20 5.13 11.58
C CYS A 61 -2.20 4.14 12.18
N GLU A 62 -1.81 4.38 13.43
CA GLU A 62 -0.84 3.56 14.16
C GLU A 62 -1.24 2.08 14.24
N GLU A 63 -2.53 1.80 14.40
CA GLU A 63 -3.04 0.42 14.45
C GLU A 63 -2.80 -0.32 13.12
N LEU A 64 -3.06 0.33 11.99
CA LEU A 64 -2.82 -0.27 10.67
C LEU A 64 -1.33 -0.38 10.37
N ALA A 65 -0.52 0.60 10.79
CA ALA A 65 0.93 0.55 10.67
C ALA A 65 1.52 -0.64 11.47
N HIS A 66 1.03 -0.85 12.68
CA HIS A 66 1.43 -1.98 13.52
C HIS A 66 1.06 -3.34 12.92
N LEU A 67 -0.13 -3.46 12.32
CA LEU A 67 -0.53 -4.67 11.60
C LEU A 67 0.29 -4.89 10.32
N ALA A 68 0.64 -3.83 9.61
CA ALA A 68 1.52 -3.90 8.44
C ALA A 68 2.92 -4.39 8.84
N LEU A 69 3.44 -3.95 9.99
CA LEU A 69 4.72 -4.42 10.51
C LEU A 69 4.74 -5.94 10.75
N TYR A 70 3.66 -6.50 11.29
CA TYR A 70 3.53 -7.96 11.43
C TYR A 70 3.55 -8.69 10.09
N ASN A 71 2.98 -8.10 9.03
CA ASN A 71 3.06 -8.67 7.68
C ASN A 71 4.50 -8.62 7.14
N VAL A 72 5.18 -7.47 7.25
CA VAL A 72 6.57 -7.30 6.77
C VAL A 72 7.54 -8.27 7.48
N LYS A 73 7.33 -8.54 8.77
CA LYS A 73 8.15 -9.49 9.54
C LYS A 73 8.04 -10.95 9.09
N THR A 74 7.18 -11.25 8.13
CA THR A 74 7.16 -12.56 7.46
C THR A 74 8.20 -12.67 6.34
N CYS A 75 8.76 -11.54 5.89
CA CYS A 75 9.64 -11.40 4.72
C CYS A 75 9.06 -11.98 3.43
N GLN A 76 7.73 -12.04 3.34
CA GLN A 76 7.00 -12.59 2.21
C GLN A 76 5.99 -11.58 1.71
N SER A 77 5.92 -11.39 0.39
CA SER A 77 4.87 -10.59 -0.24
C SER A 77 3.66 -11.46 -0.57
N LEU A 78 3.11 -12.10 0.46
CA LEU A 78 1.87 -12.87 0.37
C LEU A 78 0.73 -12.07 1.00
N PRO A 79 -0.47 -12.05 0.38
CA PRO A 79 -1.65 -11.51 1.03
C PRO A 79 -1.90 -12.29 2.33
N ASP A 80 -1.90 -11.62 3.47
CA ASP A 80 -2.35 -12.26 4.69
C ASP A 80 -3.87 -12.53 4.64
N LYS A 81 -4.30 -13.58 5.34
CA LYS A 81 -5.69 -14.03 5.31
C LYS A 81 -6.67 -12.99 5.88
N CYS A 82 -6.24 -12.14 6.82
CA CYS A 82 -7.11 -11.22 7.55
C CYS A 82 -6.31 -10.21 8.37
N ARG A 83 -6.60 -8.92 8.20
CA ARG A 83 -6.01 -7.75 8.90
C ARG A 83 -7.07 -6.75 9.40
N SER A 84 -8.30 -7.21 9.55
CA SER A 84 -9.43 -6.39 9.98
C SER A 84 -9.24 -5.88 11.40
N THR A 85 -9.49 -4.59 11.64
CA THR A 85 -9.59 -4.05 13.00
C THR A 85 -11.06 -3.86 13.38
N GLU A 86 -11.33 -3.53 14.63
CA GLU A 86 -12.68 -3.13 15.07
C GLU A 86 -13.20 -1.93 14.27
N ARG A 87 -12.33 -0.97 13.95
CA ARG A 87 -12.66 0.22 13.15
C ARG A 87 -12.67 -0.04 11.65
N PHE A 88 -11.88 -1.00 11.18
CA PHE A 88 -11.63 -1.23 9.75
C PHE A 88 -11.82 -2.71 9.39
N ALA A 89 -13.08 -3.15 9.28
CA ALA A 89 -13.43 -4.53 8.97
C ALA A 89 -12.86 -5.02 7.61
N TYR A 90 -12.69 -4.10 6.65
CA TYR A 90 -12.21 -4.38 5.29
C TYR A 90 -10.90 -3.66 4.97
N ALA A 91 -9.94 -3.67 5.91
CA ALA A 91 -8.63 -3.05 5.72
C ALA A 91 -7.90 -3.61 4.48
N GLY A 92 -7.64 -2.70 3.52
CA GLY A 92 -6.89 -3.00 2.30
C GLY A 92 -5.40 -3.24 2.54
N GLN A 93 -4.69 -3.66 1.51
CA GLN A 93 -3.24 -3.89 1.59
C GLN A 93 -2.60 -3.69 0.22
N ASN A 94 -1.45 -3.01 0.21
CA ASN A 94 -0.51 -3.00 -0.89
C ASN A 94 0.85 -3.47 -0.37
N ASN A 95 1.39 -4.52 -0.99
CA ASN A 95 2.73 -5.04 -0.69
C ASN A 95 3.69 -4.76 -1.85
N ALA A 96 4.95 -4.54 -1.53
CA ALA A 96 6.04 -4.42 -2.48
C ALA A 96 7.27 -5.18 -1.97
N MET A 97 8.06 -5.70 -2.89
CA MET A 97 9.40 -6.22 -2.62
C MET A 97 10.36 -5.46 -3.54
N PHE A 98 11.39 -4.90 -2.94
CA PHE A 98 12.50 -4.29 -3.64
C PHE A 98 13.72 -5.19 -3.47
N SER A 99 14.50 -5.37 -4.53
CA SER A 99 15.70 -6.18 -4.50
C SER A 99 16.75 -5.52 -5.37
N TYR A 100 17.94 -5.36 -4.80
CA TYR A 100 19.04 -4.67 -5.44
C TYR A 100 20.35 -5.37 -5.06
N SER A 101 21.29 -5.47 -6.01
CA SER A 101 22.55 -6.19 -5.84
C SER A 101 23.77 -5.28 -5.63
N GLY A 102 23.59 -3.96 -5.65
CA GLY A 102 24.66 -2.99 -5.40
C GLY A 102 24.81 -2.62 -3.93
N ALA A 103 25.39 -1.45 -3.66
CA ALA A 103 25.63 -1.01 -2.29
C ALA A 103 24.32 -0.69 -1.56
N GLU A 104 24.21 -1.08 -0.28
CA GLU A 104 23.04 -0.78 0.55
C GLU A 104 22.79 0.73 0.68
N SER A 105 23.85 1.54 0.63
CA SER A 105 23.77 3.00 0.71
C SER A 105 23.40 3.70 -0.61
N GLU A 106 23.16 2.95 -1.68
CA GLU A 106 22.87 3.53 -3.00
C GLU A 106 21.47 4.15 -3.07
N TYR A 107 20.52 3.58 -2.33
CA TYR A 107 19.17 4.10 -2.23
C TYR A 107 18.83 4.40 -0.78
N THR A 108 18.25 5.56 -0.54
CA THR A 108 17.64 5.88 0.75
C THR A 108 16.29 5.17 0.90
N ASP A 109 15.88 4.91 2.14
CA ASP A 109 14.55 4.37 2.44
C ASP A 109 13.43 5.22 1.80
N ALA A 110 13.60 6.54 1.79
CA ALA A 110 12.66 7.48 1.19
C ALA A 110 12.52 7.31 -0.34
N GLU A 111 13.62 7.07 -1.05
CA GLU A 111 13.60 6.83 -2.51
C GLU A 111 12.89 5.51 -2.83
N ILE A 112 13.20 4.45 -2.08
CA ILE A 112 12.55 3.14 -2.26
C ILE A 112 11.03 3.28 -2.00
N ILE A 113 10.64 3.90 -0.89
CA ILE A 113 9.23 4.13 -0.53
C ILE A 113 8.50 4.89 -1.66
N LYS A 114 9.09 5.99 -2.12
CA LYS A 114 8.52 6.81 -3.19
C LYS A 114 8.33 6.00 -4.46
N GLU A 115 9.37 5.27 -4.88
CA GLU A 115 9.33 4.44 -6.08
C GLU A 115 8.22 3.37 -6.00
N GLN A 116 8.07 2.70 -4.85
CA GLN A 116 7.04 1.67 -4.69
C GLN A 116 5.62 2.24 -4.74
N ILE A 117 5.37 3.41 -4.14
CA ILE A 117 4.08 4.10 -4.22
C ILE A 117 3.79 4.53 -5.67
N GLU A 118 4.77 5.08 -6.37
CA GLU A 118 4.63 5.42 -7.80
C GLU A 118 4.37 4.18 -8.66
N ASN A 119 5.02 3.06 -8.37
CA ASN A 119 4.80 1.79 -9.07
C ASN A 119 3.39 1.25 -8.84
N TRP A 120 2.83 1.38 -7.63
CA TRP A 120 1.42 1.10 -7.38
C TRP A 120 0.50 2.02 -8.18
N PHE A 121 0.85 3.30 -8.31
CA PHE A 121 0.05 4.25 -9.08
C PHE A 121 0.19 4.10 -10.60
N LYS A 122 1.31 3.58 -11.12
CA LYS A 122 1.49 3.23 -12.55
C LYS A 122 0.47 2.22 -13.05
N GLN A 123 -0.08 1.40 -12.15
CA GLN A 123 -1.17 0.46 -12.46
C GLN A 123 -2.46 1.13 -12.95
N ARG A 124 -2.61 2.45 -12.80
CA ARG A 124 -3.72 3.23 -13.39
C ARG A 124 -3.87 3.03 -14.91
N ALA A 125 -2.80 2.68 -15.62
CA ALA A 125 -2.85 2.39 -17.05
C ALA A 125 -3.75 1.19 -17.39
N ASN A 126 -4.05 0.34 -16.39
CA ASN A 126 -4.95 -0.81 -16.51
C ASN A 126 -6.34 -0.54 -15.89
N ALA A 127 -6.61 0.68 -15.43
CA ALA A 127 -7.88 1.05 -14.84
C ALA A 127 -8.84 1.57 -15.91
N SER A 128 -10.13 1.34 -15.68
CA SER A 128 -11.20 1.89 -16.51
C SER A 128 -12.32 2.44 -15.61
N PRO A 129 -13.18 3.33 -16.12
CA PRO A 129 -14.35 3.81 -15.38
C PRO A 129 -15.22 2.67 -14.84
N GLU A 130 -15.36 1.58 -15.59
CA GLU A 130 -16.17 0.42 -15.21
C GLU A 130 -15.59 -0.29 -13.99
N ILE A 131 -14.26 -0.53 -13.99
CA ILE A 131 -13.56 -1.17 -12.85
C ILE A 131 -13.64 -0.30 -11.60
N LEU A 132 -13.56 1.03 -11.74
CA LEU A 132 -13.65 1.95 -10.60
C LEU A 132 -15.08 2.12 -10.08
N ALA A 133 -16.08 2.06 -10.96
CA ALA A 133 -17.49 2.15 -10.58
C ALA A 133 -17.98 0.86 -9.88
N SER A 134 -17.54 -0.30 -10.36
CA SER A 134 -17.88 -1.59 -9.79
C SER A 134 -16.67 -2.51 -9.81
N PHE A 135 -15.96 -2.54 -8.67
CA PHE A 135 -14.78 -3.37 -8.53
C PHE A 135 -15.18 -4.86 -8.50
N PRO A 136 -14.74 -5.69 -9.46
CA PRO A 136 -15.20 -7.07 -9.58
C PRO A 136 -14.58 -7.96 -8.49
N GLU A 137 -15.27 -9.05 -8.14
CA GLU A 137 -14.72 -10.09 -7.25
C GLU A 137 -13.48 -10.75 -7.87
N ASP A 138 -13.55 -11.06 -9.17
CA ASP A 138 -12.44 -11.56 -9.97
C ASP A 138 -11.97 -10.50 -10.95
N LEU A 139 -10.77 -9.96 -10.70
CA LEU A 139 -10.14 -9.00 -11.61
C LEU A 139 -9.57 -9.71 -12.85
N PRO A 140 -10.00 -9.32 -14.07
CA PRO A 140 -9.41 -9.84 -15.31
C PRO A 140 -7.90 -9.54 -15.42
N ASN A 141 -7.50 -8.39 -14.90
CA ASN A 141 -6.10 -7.98 -14.79
C ASN A 141 -5.78 -7.57 -13.35
N LYS A 142 -5.00 -8.38 -12.63
CA LYS A 142 -4.59 -8.09 -11.25
C LYS A 142 -3.66 -6.88 -11.14
N ASN A 143 -3.06 -6.43 -12.24
CA ASN A 143 -2.17 -5.26 -12.30
C ASN A 143 -2.92 -3.92 -12.30
N VAL A 144 -4.14 -3.88 -11.77
CA VAL A 144 -4.89 -2.66 -11.43
C VAL A 144 -5.13 -2.54 -9.91
N ALA A 145 -5.05 -3.66 -9.18
CA ALA A 145 -5.50 -3.76 -7.80
C ALA A 145 -4.80 -2.75 -6.89
N LYS A 146 -3.48 -2.59 -7.02
CA LYS A 146 -2.72 -1.71 -6.12
C LYS A 146 -3.08 -0.24 -6.31
N PHE A 147 -3.33 0.15 -7.56
CA PHE A 147 -3.86 1.47 -7.87
C PHE A 147 -5.23 1.67 -7.24
N THR A 148 -6.16 0.73 -7.45
CA THR A 148 -7.53 0.88 -6.90
C THR A 148 -7.57 0.94 -5.36
N VAL A 149 -6.69 0.20 -4.66
CA VAL A 149 -6.54 0.31 -3.21
C VAL A 149 -6.01 1.69 -2.81
N ALA A 150 -5.03 2.23 -3.53
CA ALA A 150 -4.46 3.56 -3.24
C ALA A 150 -5.49 4.69 -3.38
N VAL A 151 -6.41 4.58 -4.34
CA VAL A 151 -7.36 5.66 -4.69
C VAL A 151 -8.81 5.36 -4.31
N ALA A 152 -9.05 4.34 -3.49
CA ALA A 152 -10.40 4.05 -3.02
C ALA A 152 -10.96 5.22 -2.20
N GLU A 153 -12.14 5.73 -2.60
CA GLU A 153 -12.77 6.90 -1.95
C GLU A 153 -13.07 6.66 -0.46
N LYS A 154 -13.34 5.40 -0.08
CA LYS A 154 -13.64 4.99 1.30
C LYS A 154 -12.43 4.99 2.24
N ASN A 155 -11.21 5.10 1.71
CA ASN A 155 -10.01 5.18 2.54
C ASN A 155 -9.84 6.61 3.07
N THR A 156 -9.62 6.74 4.38
CA THR A 156 -9.53 8.00 5.14
C THR A 156 -8.39 7.96 6.15
#